data_AF-D2VNZ9-F1
#
_entry.id   AF-D2VNZ9-F1
#
_cell.length_a   1.000
_cell.length_b   1.000
_cell.length_c   1.000
_cell.angle_alpha   90.00
_cell.angle_beta   90.00
_cell.angle_gamma   90.00
#
_symmetry.space_group_name_H-M   'P 1'
#
loop_
_entity.id
_entity.type
_entity.pdbx_description
1 polymer ?
#
loop_
_entity_poly.entity_id
_entity_poly.type
_entity_poly.pdbx_seq_one_letter_code
_entity_poly.pdbx_strand_id
1 'polypeptide(L)'
;MTNRKDLIFKLAKGYFGRSKNCWRTTRNRVEHGLEHAYRGRKEKKRTMSSIWIQNVKAATEQHGVKYSQFMNGFVLSGCQINRKVLAELAQTEPLTMRALVALSVQARREFAVEFGNKDNSAGALSYELDFPVEAELSYEGEDAEVTRITEHLSKVFSDLVAKEYEEDKIYQQKLEQEIKDKKIKVTGDPIIV
;
A
#
# COMPACT_ATOMS: atom_id res chain seq x y z
N MET A 1 -33.09 -39.36 -6.91
CA MET A 1 -34.05 -38.25 -7.07
C MET A 1 -34.11 -37.89 -8.55
N THR A 2 -35.18 -38.29 -9.22
CA THR A 2 -35.22 -38.32 -10.70
C THR A 2 -36.21 -37.31 -11.30
N ASN A 3 -36.94 -36.55 -10.47
CA ASN A 3 -37.96 -35.59 -10.91
C ASN A 3 -37.46 -34.13 -10.91
N ARG A 4 -37.47 -33.50 -12.09
CA ARG A 4 -37.10 -32.09 -12.32
C ARG A 4 -37.87 -31.10 -11.44
N LYS A 5 -39.14 -31.40 -11.17
CA LYS A 5 -40.05 -30.58 -10.37
C LYS A 5 -39.56 -30.43 -8.93
N ASP A 6 -39.11 -31.52 -8.33
CA ASP A 6 -38.65 -31.54 -6.92
C ASP A 6 -37.35 -30.75 -6.75
N LEU A 7 -36.46 -30.77 -7.75
CA LEU A 7 -35.22 -29.97 -7.75
C LEU A 7 -35.53 -28.47 -7.73
N ILE A 8 -36.49 -28.02 -8.54
CA ILE A 8 -36.90 -26.61 -8.59
C ILE A 8 -37.55 -26.18 -7.28
N PHE A 9 -38.39 -27.04 -6.67
CA PHE A 9 -38.97 -26.75 -5.36
C PHE A 9 -37.92 -26.69 -4.24
N LYS A 10 -36.84 -27.48 -4.32
CA LYS A 10 -35.70 -27.34 -3.39
C LYS A 10 -35.04 -25.98 -3.48
N LEU A 11 -34.80 -25.49 -4.70
CA LEU A 11 -34.22 -24.16 -4.94
C LEU A 11 -35.15 -23.04 -4.41
N ALA A 12 -36.46 -23.25 -4.48
CA ALA A 12 -37.46 -22.27 -4.06
C ALA A 12 -37.87 -22.36 -2.58
N LYS A 13 -37.25 -23.23 -1.76
CA LYS A 13 -37.66 -23.46 -0.36
C LYS A 13 -37.73 -22.17 0.48
N GLY A 14 -36.85 -21.20 0.20
CA GLY A 14 -36.80 -19.89 0.86
C GLY A 14 -37.68 -18.81 0.24
N TYR A 15 -38.44 -19.09 -0.82
CA TYR A 15 -39.26 -18.09 -1.50
C TYR A 15 -40.52 -17.75 -0.70
N PHE A 16 -40.95 -16.49 -0.79
CA PHE A 16 -42.12 -15.99 -0.09
C PHE A 16 -43.44 -16.33 -0.83
N GLY A 17 -44.49 -16.59 -0.04
CA GLY A 17 -45.86 -16.79 -0.53
C GLY A 17 -46.04 -18.02 -1.42
N ARG A 18 -46.80 -17.86 -2.52
CA ARG A 18 -47.11 -18.95 -3.48
C ARG A 18 -45.91 -19.44 -4.28
N SER A 19 -44.80 -18.71 -4.27
CA SER A 19 -43.63 -18.99 -5.12
C SER A 19 -42.73 -20.10 -4.61
N LYS A 20 -43.05 -20.69 -3.45
CA LYS A 20 -42.45 -21.92 -2.94
C LYS A 20 -43.34 -23.16 -3.13
N ASN A 21 -44.63 -22.98 -3.47
CA ASN A 21 -45.62 -24.06 -3.49
C ASN A 21 -46.24 -24.26 -4.88
N CYS A 22 -46.47 -23.20 -5.66
CA CYS A 22 -47.15 -23.27 -6.95
C CYS A 22 -46.15 -23.40 -8.11
N TRP A 23 -46.22 -24.49 -8.87
CA TRP A 23 -45.25 -24.84 -9.91
C TRP A 23 -44.97 -23.71 -10.92
N ARG A 24 -46.01 -23.12 -11.52
CA ARG A 24 -45.85 -22.07 -12.56
C ARG A 24 -45.11 -20.85 -12.04
N THR A 25 -45.52 -20.34 -10.87
CA THR A 25 -44.88 -19.17 -10.23
C THR A 25 -43.46 -19.50 -9.78
N THR A 26 -43.27 -20.70 -9.21
CA THR A 26 -41.98 -21.17 -8.69
C THR A 26 -40.95 -21.25 -9.80
N ARG A 27 -41.30 -21.91 -10.92
CA ARG A 27 -40.42 -22.07 -12.08
C ARG A 27 -39.91 -20.72 -12.58
N ASN A 28 -40.81 -19.78 -12.87
CA ASN A 28 -40.44 -18.47 -13.40
C ASN A 28 -39.53 -17.70 -12.44
N ARG A 29 -39.83 -17.72 -11.12
CA ARG A 29 -38.99 -17.04 -10.13
C ARG A 29 -37.62 -17.68 -9.99
N VAL A 30 -37.53 -19.01 -10.01
CA VAL A 30 -36.25 -19.72 -9.94
C VAL A 30 -35.40 -19.43 -11.17
N GLU A 31 -36.01 -19.42 -12.37
CA GLU A 31 -35.31 -19.07 -13.61
C GLU A 31 -34.70 -17.66 -13.55
N HIS A 32 -35.49 -16.63 -13.18
CA HIS A 32 -34.98 -15.27 -13.00
C HIS A 32 -33.97 -15.16 -11.84
N GLY A 33 -34.18 -15.90 -10.75
CA GLY A 33 -33.25 -15.94 -9.63
C GLY A 33 -31.88 -16.47 -10.04
N LEU A 34 -31.82 -17.49 -10.90
CA LEU A 34 -30.58 -18.03 -11.43
C LEU A 34 -29.90 -17.06 -12.40
N GLU A 35 -30.67 -16.38 -13.24
CA GLU A 35 -30.17 -15.32 -14.13
C GLU A 35 -29.53 -14.17 -13.32
N HIS A 36 -30.24 -13.67 -12.30
CA HIS A 36 -29.72 -12.64 -11.40
C HIS A 36 -28.53 -13.14 -10.59
N ALA A 37 -28.49 -14.41 -10.17
CA ALA A 37 -27.32 -14.96 -9.48
C ALA A 37 -26.09 -14.96 -10.40
N TYR A 38 -26.24 -15.30 -11.68
CA TYR A 38 -25.16 -15.23 -12.65
C TYR A 38 -24.67 -13.79 -12.85
N ARG A 39 -25.59 -12.84 -13.06
CA ARG A 39 -25.27 -11.41 -13.21
C ARG A 39 -24.62 -10.84 -11.94
N GLY A 40 -25.19 -11.14 -10.79
CA GLY A 40 -24.74 -10.70 -9.46
C GLY A 40 -23.32 -11.16 -9.13
N ARG A 41 -22.89 -12.36 -9.56
CA ARG A 41 -21.48 -12.79 -9.42
C ARG A 41 -20.50 -11.89 -10.18
N LYS A 42 -20.89 -11.36 -11.34
CA LYS A 42 -20.08 -10.39 -12.11
C LYS A 42 -20.13 -8.99 -11.49
N GLU A 43 -21.32 -8.55 -11.07
CA GLU A 43 -21.52 -7.25 -10.41
C GLU A 43 -20.81 -7.15 -9.07
N LYS A 44 -20.72 -8.25 -8.30
CA LYS A 44 -19.98 -8.32 -7.02
C LYS A 44 -18.54 -7.82 -7.17
N LYS A 45 -17.85 -8.18 -8.26
CA LYS A 45 -16.47 -7.72 -8.48
C LYS A 45 -16.39 -6.21 -8.67
N ARG A 46 -17.35 -5.62 -9.39
CA ARG A 46 -17.42 -4.16 -9.64
C ARG A 46 -17.77 -3.38 -8.37
N THR A 47 -18.76 -3.86 -7.64
CA THR A 47 -19.21 -3.25 -6.37
C THR A 47 -18.10 -3.28 -5.32
N MET A 48 -17.40 -4.41 -5.16
CA MET A 48 -16.24 -4.49 -4.24
C MET A 48 -15.13 -3.52 -4.64
N SER A 49 -14.78 -3.43 -5.94
CA SER A 49 -13.79 -2.46 -6.41
C SER A 49 -14.20 -1.02 -6.14
N SER A 50 -15.49 -0.68 -6.29
CA SER A 50 -16.01 0.64 -5.98
C SER A 50 -15.87 0.98 -4.49
N ILE A 51 -16.17 0.03 -3.61
CA ILE A 51 -16.04 0.20 -2.15
C ILE A 51 -14.57 0.41 -1.77
N TRP A 52 -13.64 -0.37 -2.35
CA TRP A 52 -12.22 -0.20 -2.07
C TRP A 52 -11.71 1.17 -2.49
N ILE A 53 -12.14 1.67 -3.66
CA ILE A 53 -11.80 3.03 -4.09
C ILE A 53 -12.36 4.08 -3.12
N GLN A 54 -13.60 3.91 -2.66
CA GLN A 54 -14.22 4.83 -1.69
C GLN A 54 -13.45 4.85 -0.36
N ASN A 55 -13.05 3.68 0.15
CA ASN A 55 -12.29 3.58 1.40
C ASN A 55 -10.90 4.21 1.26
N VAL A 56 -10.17 3.91 0.19
CA VAL A 56 -8.85 4.51 -0.07
C VAL A 56 -8.99 6.02 -0.27
N LYS A 57 -10.01 6.47 -0.99
CA LYS A 57 -10.29 7.90 -1.19
C LYS A 57 -10.47 8.62 0.15
N ALA A 58 -11.33 8.07 1.02
CA ALA A 58 -11.58 8.65 2.33
C ALA A 58 -10.29 8.77 3.16
N ALA A 59 -9.45 7.73 3.15
CA ALA A 59 -8.16 7.76 3.85
C ALA A 59 -7.17 8.79 3.24
N THR A 60 -7.06 8.86 1.90
CA THR A 60 -6.18 9.85 1.25
C THR A 60 -6.65 11.28 1.48
N GLU A 61 -7.97 11.50 1.56
CA GLU A 61 -8.55 12.82 1.83
C GLU A 61 -8.25 13.31 3.25
N GLN A 62 -8.15 12.41 4.24
CA GLN A 62 -7.69 12.75 5.59
C GLN A 62 -6.24 13.29 5.60
N HIS A 63 -5.44 12.90 4.61
CA HIS A 63 -4.06 13.38 4.43
C HIS A 63 -3.95 14.51 3.39
N GLY A 64 -5.06 15.08 2.94
CA GLY A 64 -5.09 16.20 1.99
C GLY A 64 -4.82 15.84 0.53
N VAL A 65 -4.68 14.55 0.18
CA VAL A 65 -4.36 14.10 -1.19
C VAL A 65 -5.59 13.52 -1.87
N LYS A 66 -5.84 13.92 -3.13
CA LYS A 66 -6.92 13.31 -3.93
C LYS A 66 -6.53 11.91 -4.40
N TYR A 67 -7.46 10.96 -4.37
CA TYR A 67 -7.24 9.58 -4.85
C TYR A 67 -6.52 9.46 -6.20
N SER A 68 -6.88 10.29 -7.19
CA SER A 68 -6.24 10.26 -8.52
C SER A 68 -4.74 10.61 -8.45
N GLN A 69 -4.39 11.60 -7.62
CA GLN A 69 -3.01 12.02 -7.42
C GLN A 69 -2.22 10.96 -6.65
N PHE A 70 -2.81 10.40 -5.60
CA PHE A 70 -2.25 9.29 -4.84
C PHE A 70 -1.95 8.09 -5.76
N MET A 71 -2.91 7.62 -6.54
CA MET A 71 -2.72 6.46 -7.43
C MET A 71 -1.68 6.70 -8.52
N ASN A 72 -1.57 7.93 -9.04
CA ASN A 72 -0.51 8.30 -9.97
C ASN A 72 0.86 8.16 -9.29
N GLY A 73 1.04 8.81 -8.14
CA GLY A 73 2.27 8.70 -7.35
C GLY A 73 2.62 7.26 -6.95
N PHE A 74 1.60 6.45 -6.64
CA PHE A 74 1.76 5.05 -6.24
C PHE A 74 2.25 4.14 -7.38
N VAL A 75 1.85 4.45 -8.63
CA VAL A 75 2.36 3.75 -9.82
C VAL A 75 3.78 4.21 -10.11
N LEU A 76 4.08 5.50 -9.95
CA LEU A 76 5.41 6.07 -10.14
C LEU A 76 6.42 5.51 -9.12
N SER A 77 6.01 5.28 -7.88
CA SER A 77 6.85 4.68 -6.83
C SER A 77 7.16 3.19 -7.06
N GLY A 78 6.62 2.57 -8.12
CA GLY A 78 6.83 1.16 -8.43
C GLY A 78 6.11 0.17 -7.51
N CYS A 79 5.23 0.65 -6.61
CA CYS A 79 4.54 -0.19 -5.66
C CYS A 79 3.36 -0.94 -6.30
N GLN A 80 3.38 -2.27 -6.30
CA GLN A 80 2.34 -3.12 -6.91
C GLN A 80 1.33 -3.65 -5.88
N ILE A 81 0.77 -2.78 -5.02
CA ILE A 81 -0.23 -3.17 -4.03
C ILE A 81 -1.64 -3.11 -4.62
N ASN A 82 -2.41 -4.18 -4.40
CA ASN A 82 -3.81 -4.25 -4.81
C ASN A 82 -4.72 -3.34 -3.98
N ARG A 83 -5.76 -2.77 -4.61
CA ARG A 83 -6.75 -1.90 -3.95
C ARG A 83 -7.46 -2.54 -2.76
N LYS A 84 -7.64 -3.87 -2.80
CA LYS A 84 -8.18 -4.63 -1.67
C LYS A 84 -7.32 -4.44 -0.42
N VAL A 85 -6.00 -4.61 -0.57
CA VAL A 85 -5.04 -4.50 0.52
C VAL A 85 -4.91 -3.05 0.96
N LEU A 86 -4.87 -2.10 0.03
CA LEU A 86 -4.87 -0.67 0.37
C LEU A 86 -6.11 -0.27 1.19
N ALA A 87 -7.30 -0.78 0.83
CA ALA A 87 -8.52 -0.50 1.57
C ALA A 87 -8.53 -1.15 2.97
N GLU A 88 -7.85 -2.28 3.15
CA GLU A 88 -7.67 -2.95 4.44
C GLU A 88 -6.69 -2.19 5.33
N LEU A 89 -5.53 -1.79 4.79
CA LEU A 89 -4.55 -0.94 5.47
C LEU A 89 -5.16 0.40 5.89
N ALA A 90 -5.96 1.01 5.02
CA ALA A 90 -6.67 2.25 5.33
C ALA A 90 -7.60 2.16 6.55
N GLN A 91 -8.10 0.96 6.89
CA GLN A 91 -8.98 0.73 8.04
C GLN A 91 -8.25 0.25 9.29
N THR A 92 -7.18 -0.52 9.12
CA THR A 92 -6.48 -1.21 10.22
C THR A 92 -5.24 -0.45 10.67
N GLU A 93 -4.47 0.10 9.73
CA GLU A 93 -3.12 0.63 9.97
C GLU A 93 -2.98 2.06 9.43
N PRO A 94 -3.44 3.08 10.18
CA PRO A 94 -3.41 4.48 9.72
C PRO A 94 -1.98 5.01 9.54
N LEU A 95 -1.03 4.53 10.35
CA LEU A 95 0.40 4.88 10.26
C LEU A 95 1.00 4.41 8.93
N THR A 96 0.75 3.16 8.54
CA THR A 96 1.19 2.62 7.25
C THR A 96 0.55 3.37 6.09
N MET A 97 -0.75 3.67 6.19
CA MET A 97 -1.45 4.43 5.14
C MET A 97 -0.83 5.83 4.96
N ARG A 98 -0.49 6.53 6.05
CA ARG A 98 0.21 7.82 6.01
C ARG A 98 1.55 7.73 5.30
N ALA A 99 2.36 6.72 5.63
CA ALA A 99 3.67 6.50 4.98
C ALA A 99 3.53 6.24 3.47
N LEU A 100 2.54 5.44 3.05
CA LEU A 100 2.27 5.19 1.63
C LEU A 100 1.84 6.46 0.88
N VAL A 101 1.05 7.33 1.53
CA VAL A 101 0.67 8.63 0.94
C VAL A 101 1.91 9.51 0.78
N ALA A 102 2.77 9.60 1.79
CA ALA A 102 4.01 10.37 1.71
C ALA A 102 4.93 9.89 0.57
N LEU A 103 5.14 8.57 0.47
CA LEU A 103 5.90 7.96 -0.63
C LEU A 103 5.32 8.31 -2.00
N SER A 104 3.99 8.24 -2.15
CA SER A 104 3.33 8.57 -3.42
C SER A 104 3.50 10.05 -3.81
N VAL A 105 3.46 10.96 -2.83
CA VAL A 105 3.64 12.40 -3.05
C VAL A 105 5.08 12.69 -3.45
N GLN A 106 6.04 12.06 -2.78
CA GLN A 106 7.46 12.18 -3.10
C GLN A 106 7.77 11.70 -4.52
N ALA A 107 7.34 10.48 -4.90
CA ALA A 107 7.58 9.95 -6.24
C ALA A 107 6.97 10.84 -7.34
N ARG A 108 5.80 11.43 -7.07
CA ARG A 108 5.17 12.39 -7.99
C ARG A 108 5.97 13.70 -8.08
N ARG A 109 6.56 14.17 -6.97
CA ARG A 109 7.41 15.36 -6.93
C ARG A 109 8.70 15.14 -7.72
N GLU A 110 9.37 14.02 -7.50
CA GLU A 110 10.58 13.61 -8.23
C GLU A 110 10.32 13.56 -9.74
N PHE A 111 9.25 12.87 -10.15
CA PHE A 111 8.83 12.82 -11.55
C PHE A 111 8.52 14.23 -12.12
N ALA A 112 7.88 15.11 -11.34
CA ALA A 112 7.59 16.47 -11.80
C ALA A 112 8.87 17.31 -12.00
N VAL A 113 9.89 17.11 -11.16
CA VAL A 113 11.20 17.75 -11.28
C VAL A 113 11.94 17.26 -12.53
N GLU A 114 11.93 15.94 -12.78
CA GLU A 114 12.60 15.33 -13.94
C GLU A 114 11.99 15.75 -15.28
N PHE A 115 10.65 15.75 -15.38
CA PHE A 115 9.95 15.94 -16.66
C PHE A 115 9.41 17.37 -16.88
N GLY A 116 9.71 18.32 -15.98
CA GLY A 116 9.58 19.76 -16.24
C GLY A 116 8.21 20.25 -16.71
N ASN A 117 7.13 19.89 -16.02
CA ASN A 117 5.79 20.43 -16.30
C ASN A 117 5.48 21.65 -15.41
N LYS A 118 5.71 22.86 -15.94
CA LYS A 118 5.44 24.13 -15.22
C LYS A 118 3.97 24.32 -14.84
N ASP A 119 3.03 23.69 -15.55
CA ASP A 119 1.59 23.95 -15.41
C ASP A 119 0.89 23.12 -14.32
N ASN A 120 1.53 22.05 -13.83
CA ASN A 120 1.02 21.21 -12.72
C ASN A 120 1.67 21.49 -11.36
N SER A 121 2.57 22.49 -11.31
CA SER A 121 3.38 22.84 -10.15
C SER A 121 2.56 23.32 -8.94
N ALA A 122 1.43 23.99 -9.17
CA ALA A 122 0.62 24.62 -8.11
C ALA A 122 -0.12 23.63 -7.18
N GLY A 123 -0.35 22.38 -7.62
CA GLY A 123 -1.08 21.36 -6.82
C GLY A 123 -0.20 20.29 -6.18
N ALA A 124 1.11 20.33 -6.42
CA ALA A 124 2.09 19.39 -5.87
C ALA A 124 3.08 20.04 -4.89
N LEU A 125 3.19 21.38 -4.89
CA LEU A 125 4.12 22.14 -4.08
C LEU A 125 3.52 22.78 -2.81
N SER A 126 2.22 22.64 -2.57
CA SER A 126 1.54 23.31 -1.44
C SER A 126 1.12 22.38 -0.30
N TYR A 127 1.22 21.07 -0.47
CA TYR A 127 1.12 20.14 0.65
C TYR A 127 2.54 19.89 1.15
N GLU A 128 3.02 20.81 2.00
CA GLU A 128 3.95 20.40 3.04
C GLU A 128 3.22 19.29 3.79
N LEU A 129 3.56 18.03 3.49
CA LEU A 129 3.28 16.98 4.44
C LEU A 129 4.19 17.34 5.60
N ASP A 130 3.62 17.97 6.63
CA ASP A 130 4.20 18.05 7.96
C ASP A 130 4.40 16.60 8.44
N PHE A 131 5.49 16.01 7.97
CA PHE A 131 6.10 14.85 8.56
C PHE A 131 7.54 15.27 8.83
N PRO A 132 7.88 15.57 10.10
CA PRO A 132 9.28 15.48 10.49
C PRO A 132 9.71 14.05 10.15
N VAL A 133 10.91 13.88 9.60
CA VAL A 133 11.53 12.54 9.41
C VAL A 133 11.60 11.77 10.75
N GLU A 134 11.35 12.45 11.86
CA GLU A 134 11.15 11.89 13.19
C GLU A 134 9.68 11.54 13.42
N ALA A 135 9.38 10.24 13.36
CA ALA A 135 8.15 9.72 13.92
C ALA A 135 8.19 9.88 15.45
N GLU A 136 7.80 11.05 15.95
CA GLU A 136 7.33 11.16 17.33
C GLU A 136 5.98 10.43 17.39
N LEU A 137 6.06 9.18 17.85
CA LEU A 137 4.93 8.43 18.35
C LEU A 137 4.37 9.22 19.54
N SER A 138 3.38 10.09 19.32
CA SER A 138 2.69 10.79 20.41
C SER A 138 1.79 9.80 21.17
N TYR A 139 2.39 8.97 22.01
CA TYR A 139 1.74 8.51 23.23
C TYR A 139 1.80 9.69 24.20
N GLU A 140 0.65 10.32 24.43
CA GLU A 140 0.48 11.26 25.53
C GLU A 140 0.70 10.48 26.84
N GLY A 141 1.90 10.62 27.40
CA GLY A 141 2.34 9.95 28.60
C GLY A 141 3.86 9.93 28.70
N GLU A 142 4.45 11.05 29.11
CA GLU A 142 5.85 11.14 29.48
C GLU A 142 6.14 10.24 30.71
N ASP A 143 6.48 8.98 30.47
CA ASP A 143 7.26 8.20 31.43
C ASP A 143 8.74 8.50 31.15
N ALA A 144 9.40 9.22 32.05
CA ALA A 144 10.81 9.61 31.94
C ALA A 144 11.79 8.43 31.68
N GLU A 145 11.34 7.20 31.91
CA GLU A 145 12.08 5.98 31.55
C GLU A 145 12.09 5.71 30.04
N VAL A 146 11.00 5.97 29.32
CA VAL A 146 10.91 5.71 27.87
C VAL A 146 11.84 6.66 27.12
N THR A 147 11.89 7.93 27.49
CA THR A 147 12.82 8.92 26.92
C THR A 147 14.29 8.55 27.18
N ARG A 148 14.60 8.08 28.40
CA ARG A 148 15.96 7.61 28.72
C ARG A 148 16.34 6.37 27.92
N ILE A 149 15.40 5.46 27.69
CA ILE A 149 15.61 4.24 26.91
C ILE A 149 15.80 4.59 25.42
N THR A 150 14.99 5.50 24.86
CA THR A 150 15.15 5.93 23.46
C THR A 150 16.45 6.69 23.22
N GLU A 151 16.83 7.60 24.13
CA GLU A 151 18.13 8.28 24.08
C GLU A 151 19.30 7.29 24.16
N HIS A 152 19.22 6.32 25.08
CA HIS A 152 20.23 5.27 25.21
C HIS A 152 20.31 4.39 23.96
N LEU A 153 19.18 3.98 23.39
CA LEU A 153 19.15 3.17 22.17
C LEU A 153 19.67 3.94 20.95
N SER A 154 19.33 5.23 20.81
CA SER A 154 19.87 6.10 19.75
C SER A 154 21.39 6.24 19.84
N LYS A 155 21.92 6.38 21.06
CA LYS A 155 23.35 6.45 21.32
C LYS A 155 24.06 5.12 21.03
N VAL A 156 23.50 4.00 21.51
CA VAL A 156 24.03 2.65 21.24
C VAL A 156 24.01 2.32 19.75
N PHE A 157 22.96 2.73 19.03
CA PHE A 157 22.86 2.56 17.59
C PHE A 157 23.92 3.39 16.85
N SER A 158 24.12 4.65 17.26
CA SER A 158 25.16 5.52 16.70
C SER A 158 26.57 4.95 16.94
N ASP A 159 26.82 4.40 18.13
CA ASP A 159 28.10 3.79 18.50
C ASP A 159 28.37 2.47 17.75
N LEU A 160 27.33 1.67 17.51
CA LEU A 160 27.39 0.44 16.71
C LEU A 160 27.71 0.75 15.24
N VAL A 161 26.98 1.71 14.67
CA VAL A 161 27.19 2.16 13.30
C VAL A 161 28.61 2.73 13.13
N ALA A 162 29.10 3.52 14.10
CA ALA A 162 30.47 4.04 14.08
C ALA A 162 31.54 2.92 14.13
N LYS A 163 31.32 1.86 14.91
CA LYS A 163 32.21 0.69 14.94
C LYS A 163 32.24 -0.05 13.61
N GLU A 164 31.09 -0.25 12.98
CA GLU A 164 30.98 -0.93 11.68
C GLU A 164 31.73 -0.11 10.59
N TYR A 165 31.60 1.22 10.59
CA TYR A 165 32.36 2.09 9.71
C TYR A 165 33.88 2.08 9.97
N GLU A 166 34.32 1.96 11.23
CA GLU A 166 35.74 1.83 11.55
C GLU A 166 36.33 0.49 11.09
N GLU A 167 35.59 -0.61 11.25
CA GLU A 167 35.98 -1.93 10.77
C GLU A 167 36.11 -1.96 9.24
N ASP A 168 35.15 -1.37 8.52
CA ASP A 168 35.20 -1.22 7.06
C ASP A 168 36.40 -0.37 6.61
N LYS A 169 36.70 0.71 7.32
CA LYS A 169 37.84 1.59 7.00
C LYS A 169 39.18 0.88 7.20
N ILE A 170 39.29 0.05 8.25
CA ILE A 170 40.48 -0.79 8.49
C ILE A 170 40.61 -1.86 7.41
N TYR A 171 39.49 -2.46 6.96
CA TYR A 171 39.48 -3.44 5.88
C TYR A 171 39.97 -2.83 4.56
N GLN A 172 39.45 -1.65 4.19
CA GLN A 172 39.88 -0.93 2.98
C GLN A 172 41.37 -0.56 3.04
N GLN A 173 41.86 -0.09 4.19
CA GLN A 173 43.28 0.22 4.38
C GLN A 173 44.19 -1.00 4.26
N LYS A 174 43.78 -2.15 4.81
CA LYS A 174 44.52 -3.42 4.64
C LYS A 174 44.53 -3.87 3.19
N LEU A 175 43.40 -3.76 2.48
CA LEU A 175 43.29 -4.11 1.07
C LEU A 175 44.19 -3.22 0.21
N GLU A 176 44.23 -1.92 0.47
CA GLU A 176 45.11 -0.96 -0.20
C GLU A 176 46.60 -1.25 0.07
N GLN A 177 46.97 -1.55 1.31
CA GLN A 177 48.34 -1.95 1.67
C GLN A 177 48.73 -3.25 0.96
N GLU A 178 47.84 -4.24 0.93
CA GLU A 178 48.08 -5.52 0.27
C GLU A 178 48.18 -5.39 -1.26
N ILE A 179 47.39 -4.51 -1.88
CA ILE A 179 47.50 -4.14 -3.30
C ILE A 179 48.86 -3.47 -3.58
N LYS A 180 49.30 -2.59 -2.68
CA LYS A 180 50.58 -1.85 -2.78
C LYS A 180 51.79 -2.78 -2.61
N ASP A 181 51.73 -3.72 -1.67
CA ASP A 181 52.78 -4.69 -1.39
C ASP A 181 52.89 -5.76 -2.47
N LYS A 182 51.76 -6.22 -3.03
CA LYS A 182 51.75 -7.19 -4.15
C LYS A 182 52.15 -6.57 -5.49
N LYS A 183 52.42 -5.25 -5.57
CA LYS A 183 52.76 -4.50 -6.80
C LYS A 183 51.81 -4.79 -7.98
N ILE A 184 50.53 -5.01 -7.69
CA ILE A 184 49.53 -5.26 -8.74
C ILE A 184 49.14 -3.90 -9.31
N LYS A 185 49.50 -3.62 -10.57
CA LYS A 185 48.96 -2.46 -11.30
C LYS A 185 47.50 -2.75 -11.60
N VAL A 186 46.58 -2.13 -10.86
CA VAL A 186 45.15 -2.16 -11.19
C VAL A 186 44.95 -1.30 -12.43
N THR A 187 45.09 -1.89 -13.61
CA THR A 187 44.59 -1.32 -14.86
C THR A 187 43.16 -1.80 -15.04
N GLY A 188 42.21 -0.90 -14.85
CA GLY A 188 40.80 -1.12 -15.14
C GLY A 188 40.13 0.23 -15.33
N ASP A 189 39.83 0.56 -16.58
CA ASP A 189 39.05 1.73 -16.96
C ASP A 189 37.65 1.69 -16.31
N PRO A 190 37.03 2.84 -15.99
CA PRO A 190 35.79 2.88 -15.24
C PRO A 190 34.62 2.31 -16.06
N ILE A 191 33.93 1.32 -15.49
CA ILE A 191 32.61 0.89 -15.97
C ILE A 191 31.61 1.96 -15.51
N ILE A 192 31.03 2.66 -16.49
CA ILE A 192 29.87 3.52 -16.32
C ILE A 192 28.66 2.60 -16.10
N VAL A 193 28.02 2.73 -14.92
CA VAL A 193 26.64 2.30 -14.67
C VAL A 193 25.87 3.52 -14.18
#